data_AF-A0A239I495-F1
#
_entry.id   AF-A0A239I495-F1
#
_cell.length_a   1.000
_cell.length_b   1.000
_cell.length_c   1.000
_cell.angle_alpha   90.00
_cell.angle_beta   90.00
_cell.angle_gamma   90.00
#
_symmetry.space_group_name_H-M   'P 1'
#
loop_
_entity.id
_entity.type
_entity.pdbx_description
1 polymer ?
#
loop_
_entity_poly.entity_id
_entity_poly.type
_entity_poly.pdbx_seq_one_letter_code
_entity_poly.pdbx_strand_id
1 'polypeptide(L)'
;MDRQTQILRMVEQLEDVLEQFPLSSVIRSHAELTEQALDAWSERLRDLGSPGRKYWDHPAELMYDEVGVLLGAMFVLIQAAITETVSIVKRVFELNGQTIGKEAVMKLEADINPDSGLSCVAIANGAANFYKHRFEWPEGWLASGSRGQNGTINIVRAVGMRPAKDLADNLLCAVRALARTPGAKLKSLSDPVVGEWRARLALRLRAQFALNQYP
;
A
#
# COMPACT_ATOMS: atom_id res chain seq x y z
N MET A 1 0.43 5.40 -34.69
CA MET A 1 0.41 6.31 -33.52
C MET A 1 1.86 6.65 -33.21
N ASP A 2 2.26 7.92 -33.30
CA ASP A 2 3.64 8.32 -33.03
C ASP A 2 4.00 8.14 -31.54
N ARG A 3 5.31 8.12 -31.24
CA ARG A 3 5.84 7.88 -29.89
C ARG A 3 5.35 8.93 -28.87
N GLN A 4 5.22 10.18 -29.28
CA GLN A 4 4.86 11.28 -28.40
C GLN A 4 3.38 11.19 -28.01
N THR A 5 2.51 10.84 -28.96
CA THR A 5 1.10 10.54 -28.73
C THR A 5 0.91 9.33 -27.80
N GLN A 6 1.72 8.28 -27.94
CA GLN A 6 1.68 7.13 -27.03
C GLN A 6 2.08 7.50 -25.59
N ILE A 7 3.13 8.31 -25.44
CA ILE A 7 3.58 8.81 -24.13
C ILE A 7 2.52 9.70 -23.49
N LEU A 8 1.94 10.62 -24.25
CA LEU A 8 0.89 11.52 -23.77
C LEU A 8 -0.31 10.73 -23.22
N ARG A 9 -0.82 9.76 -23.97
CA ARG A 9 -1.92 8.89 -23.52
C ARG A 9 -1.60 8.13 -22.24
N MET A 10 -0.39 7.61 -22.11
CA MET A 10 0.04 6.92 -20.90
C MET A 10 0.13 7.85 -19.69
N VAL A 11 0.54 9.10 -19.90
CA VAL A 11 0.54 10.11 -18.83
C VAL A 11 -0.89 10.53 -18.47
N GLU A 12 -1.80 10.62 -19.45
CA GLU A 12 -3.22 10.86 -19.22
C GLU A 12 -3.87 9.72 -18.40
N GLN A 13 -3.49 8.46 -18.62
CA GLN A 13 -3.94 7.33 -17.78
C GLN A 13 -3.51 7.46 -16.30
N LEU A 14 -2.39 8.12 -16.03
CA LEU A 14 -2.01 8.41 -14.63
C LEU A 14 -2.94 9.46 -14.00
N GLU A 15 -3.45 10.37 -14.80
CA GLU A 15 -4.35 11.46 -14.41
C GLU A 15 -5.82 11.01 -14.37
N ASP A 16 -6.19 9.96 -15.11
CA ASP A 16 -7.57 9.53 -15.23
C ASP A 16 -8.09 8.95 -13.91
N VAL A 17 -8.93 9.75 -13.26
CA VAL A 17 -9.63 9.43 -12.02
C VAL A 17 -10.71 8.36 -12.27
N LEU A 18 -11.27 8.26 -13.48
CA LEU A 18 -12.33 7.31 -13.82
C LEU A 18 -11.81 5.88 -13.94
N GLU A 19 -10.59 5.67 -14.45
CA GLU A 19 -9.94 4.36 -14.43
C GLU A 19 -9.63 3.91 -12.97
N GLN A 20 -9.37 4.86 -12.07
CA GLN A 20 -9.05 4.60 -10.66
C GLN A 20 -10.29 4.47 -9.77
N PHE A 21 -11.42 5.06 -10.16
CA PHE A 21 -12.63 5.15 -9.35
C PHE A 21 -13.15 3.79 -8.86
N PRO A 22 -13.21 2.71 -9.67
CA PRO A 22 -13.66 1.42 -9.20
C PRO A 22 -12.75 0.85 -8.10
N LEU A 23 -11.43 0.93 -8.28
CA LEU A 23 -10.47 0.39 -7.33
C LEU A 23 -10.45 1.20 -6.03
N SER A 24 -10.47 2.53 -6.12
CA SER A 24 -10.56 3.42 -4.96
C SER A 24 -11.87 3.22 -4.18
N SER A 25 -12.98 2.97 -4.87
CA SER A 25 -14.26 2.63 -4.24
C SER A 25 -14.19 1.31 -3.46
N VAL A 26 -13.60 0.26 -4.06
CA VAL A 26 -13.44 -1.04 -3.40
C VAL A 26 -12.47 -0.96 -2.21
N ILE A 27 -11.37 -0.21 -2.33
CA ILE A 27 -10.44 0.04 -1.23
C ILE A 27 -11.15 0.76 -0.07
N ARG A 28 -11.94 1.80 -0.38
CA ARG A 28 -12.74 2.51 0.63
C ARG A 28 -13.70 1.55 1.33
N SER A 29 -14.43 0.73 0.56
CA SER A 29 -15.35 -0.28 1.11
C SER A 29 -14.64 -1.25 2.06
N HIS A 30 -13.47 -1.76 1.69
CA HIS A 30 -12.66 -2.63 2.57
C HIS A 30 -12.21 -1.90 3.84
N ALA A 31 -11.85 -0.63 3.73
CA ALA A 31 -11.52 0.18 4.90
C ALA A 31 -12.71 0.37 5.83
N GLU A 32 -13.94 0.56 5.31
CA GLU A 32 -15.14 0.65 6.16
C GLU A 32 -15.45 -0.68 6.86
N LEU A 33 -15.33 -1.80 6.15
CA LEU A 33 -15.49 -3.13 6.74
C LEU A 33 -14.45 -3.39 7.83
N THR A 34 -13.21 -2.93 7.62
CA THR A 34 -12.14 -3.06 8.61
C THR A 34 -12.45 -2.24 9.86
N GLU A 35 -12.90 -0.98 9.70
CA GLU A 35 -13.29 -0.12 10.83
C GLU A 35 -14.48 -0.74 11.59
N GLN A 36 -15.50 -1.25 10.90
CA GLN A 36 -16.64 -1.93 11.52
C GLN A 36 -16.21 -3.19 12.30
N ALA A 37 -15.31 -4.00 11.73
CA ALA A 37 -14.79 -5.19 12.41
C ALA A 37 -13.97 -4.83 13.66
N LEU A 38 -13.15 -3.77 13.59
CA LEU A 38 -12.41 -3.25 14.74
C LEU A 38 -13.33 -2.71 15.84
N ASP A 39 -14.38 -1.98 15.47
CA ASP A 39 -15.36 -1.44 16.41
C ASP A 39 -16.12 -2.56 17.12
N ALA A 40 -16.65 -3.52 16.36
CA ALA A 40 -17.35 -4.67 16.90
C ALA A 40 -16.45 -5.54 17.81
N TRP A 41 -15.19 -5.73 17.43
CA TRP A 41 -14.20 -6.42 18.26
C TRP A 41 -13.92 -5.64 19.55
N SER A 42 -13.79 -4.32 19.49
CA SER A 42 -13.56 -3.46 20.66
C SER A 42 -14.75 -3.48 21.63
N GLU A 43 -15.98 -3.45 21.10
CA GLU A 43 -17.21 -3.57 21.90
C GLU A 43 -17.26 -4.91 22.62
N ARG A 44 -17.00 -6.01 21.92
CA ARG A 44 -16.92 -7.34 22.54
C ARG A 44 -15.90 -7.40 23.67
N LEU A 45 -14.70 -6.88 23.44
CA LEU A 45 -13.68 -6.86 24.48
C LEU A 45 -14.13 -6.04 25.69
N ARG A 46 -14.85 -4.93 25.48
CA ARG A 46 -15.41 -4.13 26.57
C ARG A 46 -16.41 -4.92 27.39
N ASP A 47 -17.28 -5.69 26.75
CA ASP A 47 -18.27 -6.55 27.43
C ASP A 47 -17.61 -7.64 28.28
N LEU A 48 -16.41 -8.11 27.87
CA LEU A 48 -15.59 -9.05 28.62
C LEU A 48 -14.73 -8.39 29.73
N GLY A 49 -14.82 -7.07 29.91
CA GLY A 49 -14.01 -6.33 30.89
C GLY A 49 -12.62 -5.90 30.40
N SER A 50 -12.43 -5.75 29.08
CA SER A 50 -11.15 -5.43 28.41
C SER A 50 -10.01 -6.39 28.78
N PRO A 51 -10.22 -7.71 28.67
CA PRO A 51 -9.24 -8.66 29.16
C PRO A 51 -7.98 -8.67 28.29
N GLY A 52 -6.85 -8.98 28.92
CA GLY A 52 -5.61 -9.22 28.19
C GLY A 52 -5.74 -10.42 27.24
N ARG A 53 -4.96 -10.44 26.16
CA ARG A 53 -5.13 -11.37 25.04
C ARG A 53 -5.28 -12.85 25.38
N LYS A 54 -4.56 -13.36 26.39
CA LYS A 54 -4.67 -14.75 26.86
C LYS A 54 -6.07 -15.14 27.41
N TYR A 55 -6.94 -14.15 27.59
CA TYR A 55 -8.29 -14.29 28.14
C TYR A 55 -9.36 -13.84 27.13
N TRP A 56 -8.99 -13.61 25.87
CA TRP A 56 -9.98 -13.42 24.83
C TRP A 56 -10.75 -14.71 24.64
N ASP A 57 -12.06 -14.57 24.41
CA ASP A 57 -12.85 -15.71 24.00
C ASP A 57 -12.70 -15.96 22.50
N HIS A 58 -13.10 -17.15 22.08
CA HIS A 58 -12.94 -17.58 20.69
C HIS A 58 -13.55 -16.60 19.67
N PRO A 59 -14.74 -16.02 19.88
CA PRO A 59 -15.27 -15.06 18.92
C PRO A 59 -14.47 -13.74 18.87
N ALA A 60 -13.90 -13.26 19.99
CA ALA A 60 -13.02 -12.09 19.95
C ALA A 60 -11.74 -12.36 19.14
N GLU A 61 -11.19 -13.57 19.22
CA GLU A 61 -10.06 -13.99 18.37
C GLU A 61 -10.44 -13.99 16.88
N LEU A 62 -11.58 -14.59 16.52
CA LEU A 62 -12.04 -14.66 15.13
C LEU A 62 -12.30 -13.27 14.53
N MET A 63 -12.92 -12.36 15.28
CA MET A 63 -13.16 -10.99 14.83
C MET A 63 -11.84 -10.24 14.59
N TYR A 64 -10.83 -10.50 15.42
CA TYR A 64 -9.52 -9.89 15.25
C TYR A 64 -8.76 -10.47 14.05
N ASP A 65 -8.88 -11.76 13.79
CA ASP A 65 -8.34 -12.40 12.59
C ASP A 65 -9.00 -11.85 11.31
N GLU A 66 -10.31 -11.61 11.34
CA GLU A 66 -11.06 -10.99 10.24
C GLU A 66 -10.52 -9.60 9.89
N VAL A 67 -10.23 -8.77 10.90
CA VAL A 67 -9.55 -7.47 10.71
C VAL A 67 -8.24 -7.64 9.93
N GLY A 68 -7.44 -8.65 10.29
CA GLY A 68 -6.19 -8.95 9.61
C GLY A 68 -6.38 -9.31 8.13
N VAL A 69 -7.41 -10.09 7.81
CA VAL A 69 -7.75 -10.46 6.42
C VAL A 69 -8.22 -9.24 5.62
N LEU A 70 -9.11 -8.42 6.18
CA LEU A 70 -9.63 -7.22 5.53
C LEU A 70 -8.53 -6.21 5.22
N LEU A 71 -7.64 -5.95 6.18
CA LEU A 71 -6.44 -5.12 5.98
C LEU A 71 -5.54 -5.68 4.90
N GLY A 72 -5.31 -7.00 4.90
CA GLY A 72 -4.45 -7.67 3.93
C GLY A 72 -4.99 -7.53 2.51
N ALA A 73 -6.28 -7.76 2.33
CA ALA A 73 -6.98 -7.58 1.06
C ALA A 73 -6.90 -6.14 0.56
N MET A 74 -7.11 -5.15 1.45
CA MET A 74 -6.97 -3.74 1.12
C MET A 74 -5.57 -3.40 0.58
N PHE A 75 -4.51 -3.89 1.22
CA PHE A 75 -3.14 -3.67 0.75
C PHE A 75 -2.87 -4.33 -0.60
N VAL A 76 -3.44 -5.51 -0.87
CA VAL A 76 -3.31 -6.17 -2.19
C VAL A 76 -3.96 -5.35 -3.29
N LEU A 77 -5.13 -4.74 -3.03
CA LEU A 77 -5.79 -3.84 -3.97
C LEU A 77 -4.94 -2.58 -4.25
N ILE A 78 -4.38 -1.97 -3.20
CA ILE A 78 -3.43 -0.85 -3.34
C ILE A 78 -2.22 -1.27 -4.17
N GLN A 79 -1.67 -2.47 -3.93
CA GLN A 79 -0.53 -2.99 -4.69
C GLN A 79 -0.84 -3.21 -6.18
N ALA A 80 -2.07 -3.57 -6.54
CA ALA A 80 -2.48 -3.68 -7.94
C ALA A 80 -2.35 -2.31 -8.64
N ALA A 81 -2.85 -1.25 -8.02
CA ALA A 81 -2.72 0.11 -8.53
C ALA A 81 -1.26 0.57 -8.63
N ILE A 82 -0.44 0.23 -7.63
CA ILE A 82 1.01 0.52 -7.66
C ILE A 82 1.67 -0.19 -8.84
N THR A 83 1.32 -1.46 -9.07
CA THR A 83 1.91 -2.28 -10.15
C THR A 83 1.56 -1.74 -11.53
N GLU A 84 0.32 -1.34 -11.73
CA GLU A 84 -0.13 -0.65 -12.94
C GLU A 84 0.65 0.66 -13.13
N THR A 85 0.68 1.52 -12.10
CA THR A 85 1.39 2.81 -12.14
C THR A 85 2.86 2.64 -12.52
N VAL A 86 3.55 1.68 -11.88
CA VAL A 86 4.95 1.37 -12.18
C VAL A 86 5.10 0.93 -13.63
N SER A 87 4.17 0.12 -14.16
CA SER A 87 4.23 -0.37 -15.53
C SER A 87 4.06 0.77 -16.53
N ILE A 88 3.11 1.68 -16.30
CA ILE A 88 2.90 2.88 -17.11
C ILE A 88 4.16 3.75 -17.12
N VAL A 89 4.71 4.10 -15.95
CA VAL A 89 5.90 4.95 -15.84
C VAL A 89 7.10 4.29 -16.53
N LYS A 90 7.35 3.00 -16.29
CA LYS A 90 8.44 2.28 -16.96
C LYS A 90 8.29 2.35 -18.47
N ARG A 91 7.07 2.16 -18.99
CA ARG A 91 6.80 2.22 -20.42
C ARG A 91 7.04 3.61 -21.00
N VAL A 92 6.67 4.67 -20.28
CA VAL A 92 6.98 6.06 -20.66
C VAL A 92 8.50 6.29 -20.78
N PHE A 93 9.29 5.79 -19.83
CA PHE A 93 10.75 5.88 -19.88
C PHE A 93 11.33 5.07 -21.05
N GLU A 94 10.87 3.84 -21.26
CA GLU A 94 11.31 2.96 -22.35
C GLU A 94 11.01 3.57 -23.73
N LEU A 95 9.78 4.09 -23.91
CA LEU A 95 9.43 4.83 -25.11
C LEU A 95 10.37 6.01 -25.29
N ASN A 96 10.85 6.62 -24.20
CA ASN A 96 11.83 7.69 -24.24
C ASN A 96 13.29 7.30 -24.48
N GLY A 97 13.59 6.00 -24.66
CA GLY A 97 14.95 5.48 -24.78
C GLY A 97 15.71 5.43 -23.45
N GLN A 98 15.00 5.52 -22.32
CA GLN A 98 15.53 5.45 -20.98
C GLN A 98 15.03 4.17 -20.28
N THR A 99 15.72 3.73 -19.23
CA THR A 99 15.26 2.62 -18.38
C THR A 99 15.22 3.08 -16.93
N ILE A 100 14.19 2.63 -16.21
CA ILE A 100 14.01 2.92 -14.80
C ILE A 100 13.58 1.67 -14.04
N GLY A 101 14.20 1.43 -12.89
CA GLY A 101 13.89 0.27 -12.03
C GLY A 101 12.61 0.49 -11.22
N LYS A 102 11.91 -0.60 -10.87
CA LYS A 102 10.68 -0.57 -10.04
C LYS A 102 10.86 0.23 -8.75
N GLU A 103 11.96 0.00 -8.04
CA GLU A 103 12.26 0.68 -6.77
C GLU A 103 12.46 2.19 -6.94
N ALA A 104 13.06 2.61 -8.06
CA ALA A 104 13.22 4.03 -8.37
C ALA A 104 11.87 4.68 -8.66
N VAL A 105 10.99 4.00 -9.42
CA VAL A 105 9.63 4.50 -9.68
C VAL A 105 8.83 4.65 -8.38
N MET A 106 8.84 3.64 -7.50
CA MET A 106 8.11 3.69 -6.21
C MET A 106 8.63 4.75 -5.23
N LYS A 107 9.79 5.36 -5.51
CA LYS A 107 10.33 6.50 -4.74
C LYS A 107 10.06 7.84 -5.42
N LEU A 108 9.87 7.84 -6.74
CA LEU A 108 9.68 9.03 -7.54
C LEU A 108 8.36 9.72 -7.16
N GLU A 109 8.41 10.98 -6.71
CA GLU A 109 7.23 11.76 -6.28
C GLU A 109 6.38 11.14 -5.16
N ALA A 110 6.89 10.08 -4.52
CA ALA A 110 6.20 9.40 -3.44
C ALA A 110 6.50 10.11 -2.11
N ASP A 111 5.48 10.22 -1.28
CA ASP A 111 5.64 10.72 0.08
C ASP A 111 6.55 9.82 0.91
N ILE A 112 7.41 10.42 1.74
CA ILE A 112 8.37 9.71 2.58
C ILE A 112 7.89 9.71 4.04
N ASN A 113 7.71 8.53 4.63
CA ASN A 113 7.48 8.42 6.07
C ASN A 113 8.77 8.88 6.81
N PRO A 114 8.69 9.91 7.67
CA PRO A 114 9.88 10.51 8.29
C PRO A 114 10.58 9.56 9.27
N ASP A 115 9.83 8.68 9.93
CA ASP A 115 10.37 7.78 10.97
C ASP A 115 11.19 6.62 10.36
N SER A 116 10.73 6.10 9.22
CA SER A 116 11.35 4.95 8.54
C SER A 116 12.21 5.35 7.34
N GLY A 117 12.06 6.58 6.83
CA GLY A 117 12.70 7.04 5.59
C GLY A 117 12.20 6.33 4.32
N LEU A 118 11.14 5.52 4.42
CA LEU A 118 10.57 4.76 3.32
C LEU A 118 9.47 5.55 2.61
N SER A 119 9.31 5.34 1.30
CA SER A 119 8.15 5.89 0.61
C SER A 119 6.87 5.18 1.04
N CYS A 120 5.76 5.91 1.12
CA CYS A 120 4.44 5.36 1.44
C CYS A 120 4.05 4.24 0.46
N VAL A 121 4.42 4.38 -0.82
CA VAL A 121 4.25 3.35 -1.85
C VAL A 121 5.02 2.07 -1.51
N ALA A 122 6.28 2.19 -1.06
CA ALA A 122 7.09 1.05 -0.65
C ALA A 122 6.52 0.36 0.59
N ILE A 123 6.00 1.12 1.56
CA ILE A 123 5.34 0.59 2.75
C ILE A 123 4.10 -0.22 2.36
N ALA A 124 3.21 0.34 1.54
CA ALA A 124 1.99 -0.33 1.10
C ALA A 124 2.29 -1.61 0.29
N ASN A 125 3.24 -1.53 -0.66
CA ASN A 125 3.69 -2.70 -1.42
C ASN A 125 4.35 -3.76 -0.50
N GLY A 126 5.08 -3.34 0.52
CA GLY A 126 5.69 -4.22 1.52
C GLY A 126 4.65 -4.96 2.36
N ALA A 127 3.63 -4.25 2.85
CA ALA A 127 2.53 -4.83 3.61
C ALA A 127 1.73 -5.85 2.78
N ALA A 128 1.45 -5.54 1.51
CA ALA A 128 0.79 -6.47 0.59
C ALA A 128 1.62 -7.73 0.36
N ASN A 129 2.94 -7.59 0.15
CA ASN A 129 3.83 -8.74 -0.01
C ASN A 129 3.92 -9.59 1.27
N PHE A 130 4.00 -8.95 2.44
CA PHE A 130 3.92 -9.68 3.70
C PHE A 130 2.62 -10.48 3.79
N TYR A 131 1.46 -9.86 3.54
CA TYR A 131 0.19 -10.56 3.61
C TYR A 131 0.14 -11.81 2.72
N LYS A 132 0.54 -11.68 1.44
CA LYS A 132 0.51 -12.78 0.47
C LYS A 132 1.49 -13.91 0.80
N HIS A 133 2.69 -13.57 1.28
CA HIS A 133 3.80 -14.52 1.38
C HIS A 133 4.20 -14.85 2.82
N ARG A 134 3.50 -14.37 3.85
CA ARG A 134 3.87 -14.55 5.26
C ARG A 134 4.12 -16.01 5.67
N PHE A 135 3.42 -16.96 5.04
CA PHE A 135 3.56 -18.39 5.31
C PHE A 135 4.85 -18.99 4.75
N GLU A 136 5.51 -18.30 3.82
CA GLU A 136 6.79 -18.69 3.23
C GLU A 136 7.98 -18.06 3.99
N TRP A 137 7.71 -17.30 5.05
CA TRP A 137 8.75 -16.56 5.76
C TRP A 137 9.39 -17.40 6.85
N PRO A 138 10.74 -17.36 6.99
CA PRO A 138 11.41 -18.09 8.05
C PRO A 138 10.98 -17.57 9.42
N GLU A 139 10.96 -18.46 10.40
CA GLU A 139 10.76 -18.08 11.79
C GLU A 139 11.74 -16.96 12.20
N GLY A 140 11.24 -15.95 12.91
CA GLY A 140 12.05 -14.80 13.31
C GLY A 140 12.41 -13.82 12.18
N TRP A 141 12.03 -14.09 10.93
CA TRP A 141 12.35 -13.28 9.74
C TRP A 141 13.85 -13.02 9.57
N LEU A 142 14.69 -13.99 9.92
CA LEU A 142 16.14 -13.92 9.76
C LEU A 142 16.54 -14.61 8.45
N ALA A 143 17.13 -13.83 7.53
CA ALA A 143 17.72 -14.28 6.27
C ALA A 143 16.84 -15.25 5.47
N SER A 144 15.92 -14.70 4.68
CA SER A 144 15.20 -15.50 3.70
C SER A 144 16.07 -15.91 2.51
N GLY A 145 15.71 -17.03 1.86
CA GLY A 145 16.44 -17.58 0.71
C GLY A 145 16.39 -16.73 -0.57
N SER A 146 15.51 -15.72 -0.66
CA SER A 146 15.40 -14.85 -1.83
C SER A 146 15.68 -13.37 -1.52
N ARG A 147 16.39 -12.70 -2.44
CA ARG A 147 16.72 -11.26 -2.31
C ARG A 147 15.46 -10.38 -2.19
N GLY A 148 14.39 -10.72 -2.91
CA GLY A 148 13.12 -9.98 -2.87
C GLY A 148 12.38 -10.08 -1.54
N GLN A 149 12.41 -11.26 -0.90
CA GLN A 149 11.83 -11.47 0.41
C GLN A 149 12.62 -10.74 1.50
N ASN A 150 13.96 -10.74 1.43
CA ASN A 150 14.80 -9.95 2.33
C ASN A 150 14.51 -8.44 2.23
N GLY A 151 14.32 -7.92 1.01
CA GLY A 151 13.91 -6.53 0.80
C GLY A 151 12.56 -6.21 1.46
N THR A 152 11.58 -7.11 1.30
CA THR A 152 10.26 -6.95 1.93
C THR A 152 10.34 -7.02 3.44
N ILE A 153 11.08 -7.97 4.01
CA ILE A 153 11.33 -8.10 5.46
C ILE A 153 11.89 -6.80 6.03
N ASN A 154 12.90 -6.20 5.37
CA ASN A 154 13.50 -4.96 5.83
C ASN A 154 12.50 -3.80 5.85
N ILE A 155 11.67 -3.68 4.81
CA ILE A 155 10.61 -2.66 4.72
C ILE A 155 9.62 -2.83 5.88
N VAL A 156 9.08 -4.04 6.08
CA VAL A 156 8.04 -4.26 7.09
C VAL A 156 8.58 -4.11 8.51
N ARG A 157 9.84 -4.50 8.76
CA ARG A 157 10.49 -4.29 10.07
C ARG A 157 10.71 -2.82 10.37
N ALA A 158 11.07 -2.02 9.36
CA ALA A 158 11.27 -0.57 9.52
C ALA A 158 9.98 0.16 9.92
N VAL A 159 8.80 -0.37 9.56
CA VAL A 159 7.50 0.18 9.98
C VAL A 159 6.95 -0.48 11.25
N GLY A 160 7.76 -1.27 11.97
CA GLY A 160 7.41 -1.82 13.27
C GLY A 160 6.68 -3.17 13.25
N MET A 161 6.56 -3.81 12.08
CA MET A 161 6.06 -5.19 11.98
C MET A 161 7.10 -6.17 12.52
N ARG A 162 6.65 -7.26 13.15
CA ARG A 162 7.50 -8.25 13.81
C ARG A 162 6.94 -9.68 13.70
N PRO A 163 7.79 -10.71 13.69
CA PRO A 163 7.36 -12.11 13.63
C PRO A 163 6.42 -12.53 14.77
N ALA A 164 6.62 -11.96 15.97
CA ALA A 164 5.83 -12.29 17.16
C ALA A 164 4.48 -11.58 17.24
N LYS A 165 4.15 -10.72 16.27
CA LYS A 165 2.85 -10.05 16.17
C LYS A 165 1.93 -10.83 15.25
N ASP A 166 0.63 -10.73 15.48
CA ASP A 166 -0.34 -11.33 14.59
C ASP A 166 -0.38 -10.61 13.23
N LEU A 167 -1.13 -11.21 12.32
CA LEU A 167 -1.47 -10.60 11.06
C LEU A 167 -2.06 -9.19 11.23
N ALA A 168 -3.13 -9.04 12.02
CA ALA A 168 -3.81 -7.76 12.20
C ALA A 168 -2.88 -6.71 12.84
N ASP A 169 -2.18 -7.06 13.92
CA ASP A 169 -1.19 -6.19 14.58
C ASP A 169 -0.11 -5.69 13.63
N ASN A 170 0.42 -6.59 12.79
CA ASN A 170 1.43 -6.24 11.80
C ASN A 170 0.87 -5.29 10.74
N LEU A 171 -0.29 -5.59 10.16
CA LEU A 171 -0.88 -4.74 9.14
C LEU A 171 -1.32 -3.37 9.70
N LEU A 172 -1.76 -3.31 10.96
CA LEU A 172 -2.02 -2.05 11.66
C LEU A 172 -0.76 -1.21 11.86
N CYS A 173 0.43 -1.82 11.98
CA CYS A 173 1.69 -1.07 11.98
C CYS A 173 1.93 -0.38 10.63
N ALA A 174 1.66 -1.07 9.52
CA ALA A 174 1.76 -0.47 8.19
C ALA A 174 0.73 0.67 8.00
N VAL A 175 -0.51 0.47 8.43
CA VAL A 175 -1.55 1.53 8.44
C VAL A 175 -1.07 2.75 9.21
N ARG A 176 -0.55 2.57 10.44
CA ARG A 176 -0.03 3.67 11.27
C ARG A 176 1.14 4.40 10.59
N ALA A 177 2.04 3.66 9.95
CA ALA A 177 3.16 4.26 9.22
C ALA A 177 2.70 5.08 7.99
N LEU A 178 1.59 4.70 7.36
CA LEU A 178 1.00 5.43 6.23
C LEU A 178 0.16 6.63 6.66
N ALA A 179 -0.49 6.55 7.83
CA ALA A 179 -1.41 7.57 8.31
C ALA A 179 -0.76 8.97 8.43
N ARG A 180 0.56 9.08 8.70
CA ARG A 180 1.39 10.32 8.85
C ARG A 180 0.85 11.42 9.79
N THR A 181 -0.43 11.40 10.14
CA THR A 181 -1.19 12.44 10.83
C THR A 181 -2.07 11.75 11.87
N PRO A 182 -2.08 12.20 13.13
CA PRO A 182 -3.07 11.74 14.10
C PRO A 182 -4.49 11.95 13.51
N GLY A 183 -5.23 10.86 13.29
CA GLY A 183 -6.59 10.90 12.75
C GLY A 183 -6.76 10.64 11.26
N ALA A 184 -5.70 10.29 10.51
CA ALA A 184 -5.89 9.78 9.15
C ALA A 184 -6.72 8.49 9.18
N LYS A 185 -7.85 8.52 8.49
CA LYS A 185 -8.81 7.41 8.50
C LYS A 185 -8.32 6.31 7.58
N LEU A 186 -8.62 5.07 7.92
CA LEU A 186 -8.30 3.91 7.09
C LEU A 186 -8.86 4.08 5.67
N LYS A 187 -10.04 4.70 5.58
CA LYS A 187 -10.74 5.04 4.33
C LYS A 187 -9.99 6.00 3.41
N SER A 188 -9.05 6.78 3.93
CA SER A 188 -8.28 7.75 3.15
C SER A 188 -6.87 7.27 2.81
N LEU A 189 -6.55 5.98 2.98
CA LEU A 189 -5.20 5.47 2.69
C LEU A 189 -4.90 5.34 1.19
N SER A 190 -5.91 5.09 0.34
CA SER A 190 -5.71 4.94 -1.11
C SER A 190 -5.22 6.23 -1.77
N ASP A 191 -5.80 7.35 -1.37
CA ASP A 191 -5.65 8.62 -2.05
C ASP A 191 -4.21 9.17 -1.93
N PRO A 192 -3.59 9.27 -0.74
CA PRO A 192 -2.20 9.73 -0.62
C PRO A 192 -1.19 8.70 -1.16
N VAL A 193 -1.49 7.40 -1.11
CA VAL A 193 -0.55 6.35 -1.55
C VAL A 193 -0.54 6.20 -3.07
N VAL A 194 -1.70 6.30 -3.71
CA VAL A 194 -1.87 6.03 -5.15
C VAL A 194 -2.35 7.27 -5.88
N GLY A 195 -3.47 7.86 -5.47
CA GLY A 195 -4.10 8.96 -6.22
C GLY A 195 -3.19 10.19 -6.37
N GLU A 196 -2.76 10.77 -5.25
CA GLU A 196 -1.86 11.92 -5.25
C GLU A 196 -0.49 11.58 -5.83
N TRP A 197 0.03 10.38 -5.55
CA TRP A 197 1.29 9.91 -6.10
C TRP A 197 1.26 9.85 -7.63
N ARG A 198 0.20 9.28 -8.21
CA ARG A 198 0.00 9.21 -9.67
C ARG A 198 -0.14 10.61 -10.28
N ALA A 199 -0.89 11.50 -9.64
CA ALA A 199 -1.04 12.87 -10.11
C ALA A 199 0.30 13.63 -10.14
N ARG A 200 1.11 13.51 -9.07
CA ARG A 200 2.45 14.11 -9.02
C ARG A 200 3.41 13.49 -10.05
N LEU A 201 3.34 12.17 -10.25
CA LEU A 201 4.08 11.50 -11.32
C LEU A 201 3.69 12.04 -12.69
N ALA A 202 2.40 12.18 -12.99
CA ALA A 202 1.94 12.70 -14.27
C ALA A 202 2.47 14.12 -14.52
N LEU A 203 2.34 15.02 -13.54
CA LEU A 203 2.88 16.38 -13.61
C LEU A 203 4.38 16.39 -13.90
N ARG A 204 5.15 15.56 -13.18
CA ARG A 204 6.59 15.42 -13.41
C ARG A 204 6.90 14.92 -14.81
N LEU A 205 6.21 13.87 -15.27
CA LEU A 205 6.45 13.28 -16.60
C LEU A 205 6.10 14.25 -17.72
N ARG A 206 5.03 15.06 -17.56
CA ARG A 206 4.70 16.15 -18.48
C ARG A 206 5.84 17.15 -18.60
N ALA A 207 6.35 17.63 -17.47
CA ALA A 207 7.46 18.57 -17.46
C ALA A 207 8.75 17.96 -18.04
N GLN A 208 9.08 16.74 -17.63
CA GLN A 208 10.32 16.05 -18.03
C GLN A 208 10.38 15.76 -19.53
N PHE A 209 9.25 15.40 -20.14
CA PHE A 209 9.18 15.03 -21.56
C PHE A 209 8.53 16.12 -22.43
N ALA A 210 8.42 17.34 -21.90
CA ALA A 210 7.85 18.50 -22.59
C ALA A 210 6.48 18.19 -23.25
N LEU A 211 5.62 17.47 -22.52
CA LEU A 211 4.27 17.11 -22.95
C LEU A 211 3.32 18.28 -22.67
N ASN A 212 3.60 19.41 -23.32
CA ASN A 212 2.70 20.56 -23.34
C ASN A 212 1.60 20.25 -24.37
N GLN A 213 0.35 20.38 -23.96
CA GLN A 213 -0.85 19.96 -24.70
C GLN A 213 -0.79 20.28 -26.21
N TYR A 214 -1.23 19.31 -27.03
CA TYR A 214 -2.01 19.58 -28.25
C TYR A 214 -3.36 18.84 -28.09
N PRO A 215 -4.44 19.42 -28.63
CA PRO A 215 -5.78 19.54 -28.05
C PRO A 215 -6.53 18.22 -27.85
#